data_AF-A0A7M3Z2C0-F1
#
_entry.id   AF-A0A7M3Z2C0-F1
#
_cell.length_a   1.000
_cell.length_b   1.000
_cell.length_c   1.000
_cell.angle_alpha   90.00
_cell.angle_beta   90.00
_cell.angle_gamma   90.00
#
_symmetry.space_group_name_H-M   'P 1'
#
loop_
_entity.id
_entity.type
_entity.pdbx_description
1 polymer ?
#
loop_
_entity_poly.entity_id
_entity_poly.type
_entity_poly.pdbx_seq_one_letter_code
_entity_poly.pdbx_strand_id
1 'polypeptide(L)'
;VSIGADTAAFVDPPPAFMQPTSSPVSVQTEHHATTQDGTYVLAMHPTDSSGSYDANSDWLVLEWNSTTSTLTVDDPNSLLFNQQASATPGAITADGQTMNWTFSLNGALPTSHMKFKTSTHAERNTTYVHADLTSIDRDVSVTLLQVTADASSQGDESVEPGEVLPGNTALNLTIDHRFTNSGLRLLGGNIECRLHLDMETYDEDAIGERIWSNQSSEWFTLPAGQIEHALVNAPESLSGELNLWFEARTSEDWNLSVDTTPLTFIINGEGPTLLDVSPELDAYTNEEVYRTVSFDFHDVGGFSNETLTAYTWLEGRDDGTNGGASDGVPQREEYQQALFYSHQEGNRWTVNVTVNDTVNDDHQWG
;
A
#
# COMPACT_ATOMS: atom_id res chain seq x y z
N VAL A 1 -11.92 44.32 51.38
CA VAL A 1 -12.54 44.50 50.04
C VAL A 1 -11.84 43.53 49.12
N SER A 2 -12.48 42.43 48.73
CA SER A 2 -12.02 41.67 47.56
C SER A 2 -12.64 42.35 46.34
N ILE A 3 -11.80 42.64 45.34
CA ILE A 3 -12.27 43.05 44.02
C ILE A 3 -12.26 41.77 43.21
N GLY A 4 -13.42 41.17 43.01
CA GLY A 4 -13.57 40.07 42.05
C GLY A 4 -13.73 40.67 40.65
N ALA A 5 -13.00 40.13 39.68
CA ALA A 5 -13.18 40.45 38.27
C ALA A 5 -13.51 39.15 37.53
N ASP A 6 -14.45 39.22 36.59
CA ASP A 6 -14.69 38.12 35.67
C ASP A 6 -13.53 38.04 34.67
N THR A 7 -12.94 36.86 34.50
CA THR A 7 -11.78 36.65 33.61
C THR A 7 -12.05 35.52 32.64
N ALA A 8 -11.44 35.63 31.46
CA ALA A 8 -11.40 34.59 30.44
C ALA A 8 -10.00 34.60 29.81
N ALA A 9 -9.32 33.47 29.82
CA ALA A 9 -7.97 33.33 29.27
C ALA A 9 -7.78 31.94 28.66
N PHE A 10 -6.78 31.81 27.78
CA PHE A 10 -6.27 30.50 27.39
C PHE A 10 -5.20 30.08 28.39
N VAL A 11 -5.22 28.82 28.83
CA VAL A 11 -4.17 28.28 29.72
C VAL A 11 -2.87 28.13 28.95
N ASP A 12 -2.98 27.56 27.75
CA ASP A 12 -1.91 27.44 26.75
C ASP A 12 -2.40 28.03 25.42
N PRO A 13 -1.49 28.53 24.55
CA PRO A 13 -1.87 28.95 23.21
C PRO A 13 -2.63 27.85 22.45
N PRO A 14 -3.66 28.18 21.65
CA PRO A 14 -4.28 27.23 20.75
C PRO A 14 -3.25 26.54 19.84
N PRO A 15 -3.55 25.32 19.34
CA PRO A 15 -2.64 24.60 18.45
C PRO A 15 -2.18 25.47 17.28
N ALA A 16 -0.89 25.46 16.97
CA ALA A 16 -0.37 26.20 15.81
C ALA A 16 -0.88 25.62 14.48
N PHE A 17 -1.10 24.30 14.45
CA PHE A 17 -1.63 23.57 13.30
C PHE A 17 -2.78 22.67 13.73
N MET A 18 -3.75 22.49 12.84
CA MET A 18 -4.82 21.52 12.98
C MET A 18 -5.09 20.83 11.66
N GLN A 19 -5.35 19.52 11.72
CA GLN A 19 -5.71 18.73 10.56
C GLN A 19 -7.22 18.46 10.52
N PRO A 20 -7.90 18.74 9.40
CA PRO A 20 -9.32 18.42 9.26
C PRO A 20 -9.54 16.91 9.26
N THR A 21 -10.72 16.46 9.69
CA THR A 21 -11.13 15.04 9.76
C THR A 21 -10.16 14.14 10.52
N SER A 22 -9.30 14.68 11.38
CA SER A 22 -8.35 13.92 12.19
C SER A 22 -8.90 13.65 13.59
N SER A 23 -8.10 13.02 14.46
CA SER A 23 -8.45 12.85 15.87
C SER A 23 -8.72 14.18 16.57
N PRO A 24 -9.60 14.23 17.60
CA PRO A 24 -9.92 15.47 18.28
C PRO A 24 -8.69 16.17 18.88
N VAL A 25 -8.65 17.49 18.75
CA VAL A 25 -7.70 18.35 19.47
C VAL A 25 -8.28 18.79 20.81
N SER A 26 -7.42 19.24 21.72
CA SER A 26 -7.82 19.83 23.00
C SER A 26 -7.36 21.28 23.10
N VAL A 27 -8.22 22.16 23.60
CA VAL A 27 -7.91 23.54 23.96
C VAL A 27 -8.33 23.75 25.40
N GLN A 28 -7.46 24.31 26.23
CA GLN A 28 -7.77 24.59 27.63
C GLN A 28 -7.91 26.09 27.86
N THR A 29 -9.00 26.49 28.50
CA THR A 29 -9.27 27.87 28.91
C THR A 29 -9.45 27.97 30.41
N GLU A 30 -9.21 29.15 30.95
CA GLU A 30 -9.42 29.50 32.35
C GLU A 30 -10.49 30.57 32.44
N HIS A 31 -11.45 30.34 33.34
CA HIS A 31 -12.58 31.21 33.56
C HIS A 31 -12.74 31.50 35.04
N HIS A 32 -12.84 32.77 35.40
CA HIS A 32 -13.24 33.16 36.75
C HIS A 32 -14.55 33.94 36.65
N ALA A 33 -15.59 33.45 37.33
CA ALA A 33 -16.87 34.13 37.48
C ALA A 33 -17.05 34.54 38.94
N THR A 34 -17.25 35.82 39.24
CA THR A 34 -17.39 36.33 40.61
C THR A 34 -18.57 35.71 41.37
N THR A 35 -19.60 35.30 40.64
CA THR A 35 -20.80 34.63 41.15
C THR A 35 -20.65 33.12 41.35
N GLN A 36 -19.50 32.53 41.00
CA GLN A 36 -19.24 31.08 40.93
C GLN A 36 -20.09 30.29 39.93
N ASP A 37 -21.21 30.87 39.48
CA ASP A 37 -22.00 30.42 38.35
C ASP A 37 -21.75 31.32 37.12
N GLY A 38 -21.65 30.72 35.94
CA GLY A 38 -21.46 31.43 34.69
C GLY A 38 -21.55 30.53 33.47
N THR A 39 -21.53 31.19 32.31
CA THR A 39 -21.47 30.53 31.02
C THR A 39 -20.09 30.74 30.42
N TYR A 40 -19.37 29.65 30.16
CA TYR A 40 -18.03 29.66 29.60
C TYR A 40 -18.08 29.32 28.12
N VAL A 41 -17.29 30.03 27.33
CA VAL A 41 -17.34 29.90 25.87
C VAL A 41 -15.94 29.67 25.32
N LEU A 42 -15.83 28.70 24.42
CA LEU A 42 -14.79 28.63 23.41
C LEU A 42 -15.43 28.86 22.05
N ALA A 43 -14.87 29.76 21.26
CA ALA A 43 -15.40 30.02 19.94
C ALA A 43 -14.29 30.17 18.90
N MET A 44 -14.62 29.80 17.67
CA MET A 44 -13.70 29.68 16.55
C MET A 44 -14.26 30.39 15.32
N HIS A 45 -13.38 30.98 14.51
CA HIS A 45 -13.78 31.62 13.27
C HIS A 45 -12.73 31.41 12.17
N PRO A 46 -13.15 31.05 10.94
CA PRO A 46 -12.26 31.00 9.78
C PRO A 46 -11.67 32.38 9.48
N THR A 47 -10.37 32.43 9.21
CA THR A 47 -9.66 33.64 8.81
C THR A 47 -8.79 33.39 7.59
N ASP A 48 -8.35 34.47 6.93
CA ASP A 48 -7.20 34.39 6.03
C ASP A 48 -5.87 34.32 6.80
N SER A 49 -4.75 34.25 6.07
CA SER A 49 -3.40 34.21 6.65
C SER A 49 -2.96 35.52 7.32
N SER A 50 -3.70 36.62 7.14
CA SER A 50 -3.48 37.90 7.82
C SER A 50 -4.30 38.03 9.11
N GLY A 51 -5.21 37.08 9.36
CA GLY A 51 -6.12 37.07 10.50
C GLY A 51 -7.39 37.89 10.28
N SER A 52 -7.70 38.25 9.04
CA SER A 52 -8.98 38.87 8.67
C SER A 52 -10.07 37.79 8.65
N TYR A 53 -11.20 38.07 9.29
CA TYR A 53 -12.33 37.14 9.36
C TYR A 53 -12.94 36.91 7.97
N ASP A 54 -13.27 35.65 7.67
CA ASP A 54 -14.03 35.33 6.47
C ASP A 54 -15.43 35.98 6.53
N ALA A 55 -15.80 36.73 5.50
CA ALA A 55 -17.02 37.54 5.53
C ALA A 55 -18.33 36.72 5.41
N ASN A 56 -18.22 35.45 5.00
CA ASN A 56 -19.37 34.56 4.80
C ASN A 56 -19.48 33.48 5.91
N SER A 57 -18.61 33.56 6.92
CA SER A 57 -18.60 32.66 8.06
C SER A 57 -19.06 33.40 9.31
N ASP A 58 -19.69 32.65 10.22
CA ASP A 58 -20.01 33.07 11.57
C ASP A 58 -19.10 32.35 12.57
N TRP A 59 -19.14 32.79 13.83
CA TRP A 59 -18.40 32.09 14.89
C TRP A 59 -19.06 30.75 15.19
N LEU A 60 -18.28 29.68 15.13
CA LEU A 60 -18.60 28.43 15.85
C LEU A 60 -18.47 28.71 17.35
N VAL A 61 -19.51 28.38 18.12
CA VAL A 61 -19.56 28.63 19.58
C VAL A 61 -19.80 27.32 20.33
N LEU A 62 -18.87 26.97 21.20
CA LEU A 62 -19.01 25.93 22.22
C LEU A 62 -19.29 26.64 23.55
N GLU A 63 -20.44 26.37 24.13
CA GLU A 63 -20.90 27.04 25.34
C GLU A 63 -21.17 26.04 26.46
N TRP A 64 -20.49 26.21 27.59
CA TRP A 64 -20.70 25.41 28.80
C TRP A 64 -21.42 26.24 29.86
N ASN A 65 -22.61 25.77 30.25
CA ASN A 65 -23.36 26.38 31.34
C ASN A 65 -23.00 25.67 32.66
N SER A 66 -22.33 26.37 33.59
CA SER A 66 -21.88 25.77 34.86
C SER A 66 -23.05 25.38 35.76
N THR A 67 -24.18 26.09 35.70
CA THR A 67 -25.36 25.87 36.53
C THR A 67 -26.09 24.59 36.14
N THR A 68 -26.28 24.35 34.84
CA THR A 68 -26.97 23.16 34.32
C THR A 68 -26.02 22.02 34.00
N SER A 69 -24.70 22.27 33.98
CA SER A 69 -23.67 21.31 33.54
C SER A 69 -23.94 20.75 32.14
N THR A 70 -24.30 21.65 31.22
CA THR A 70 -24.64 21.30 29.83
C THR A 70 -23.74 22.04 28.84
N LEU A 71 -23.29 21.31 27.83
CA LEU A 71 -22.67 21.87 26.63
C LEU A 71 -23.72 22.13 25.57
N THR A 72 -23.70 23.31 24.97
CA THR A 72 -24.42 23.66 23.75
C THR A 72 -23.43 24.04 22.65
N VAL A 73 -23.73 23.61 21.43
CA VAL A 73 -22.88 23.83 20.24
C VAL A 73 -23.70 24.56 19.20
N ASP A 74 -23.19 25.71 18.76
CA ASP A 74 -23.72 26.48 17.63
C ASP A 74 -22.68 26.48 16.51
N ASP A 75 -22.92 25.69 15.45
CA ASP A 75 -22.00 25.48 14.32
C ASP A 75 -22.67 25.83 12.98
N PRO A 76 -22.91 27.14 12.71
CA PRO A 76 -23.65 27.58 11.54
C PRO A 76 -22.97 27.24 10.21
N ASN A 77 -21.65 27.09 10.22
CA ASN A 77 -20.85 26.79 9.02
C ASN A 77 -20.37 25.33 8.95
N SER A 78 -20.86 24.45 9.84
CA SER A 78 -20.52 23.01 9.86
C SER A 78 -19.00 22.76 9.94
N LEU A 79 -18.29 23.56 10.74
CA LEU A 79 -16.85 23.48 10.94
C LEU A 79 -16.45 22.23 11.74
N LEU A 80 -17.35 21.65 12.53
CA LEU A 80 -17.07 20.47 13.33
C LEU A 80 -17.27 19.16 12.55
N PHE A 81 -16.30 18.26 12.63
CA PHE A 81 -16.43 16.91 12.11
C PHE A 81 -17.29 16.05 13.04
N ASN A 82 -18.28 15.36 12.46
CA ASN A 82 -19.25 14.51 13.17
C ASN A 82 -20.00 15.18 14.33
N GLN A 83 -19.97 16.52 14.44
CA GLN A 83 -20.55 17.30 15.53
C GLN A 83 -20.12 16.84 16.95
N GLN A 84 -18.97 16.17 17.07
CA GLN A 84 -18.44 15.70 18.34
C GLN A 84 -17.53 16.77 18.94
N ALA A 85 -18.14 17.73 19.64
CA ALA A 85 -17.43 18.57 20.59
C ALA A 85 -17.80 18.15 22.02
N SER A 86 -16.84 18.22 22.94
CA SER A 86 -17.10 18.00 24.36
C SER A 86 -16.36 19.02 25.21
N ALA A 87 -16.91 19.30 26.39
CA ALA A 87 -16.35 20.21 27.37
C ALA A 87 -16.26 19.47 28.70
N THR A 88 -15.06 19.43 29.27
CA THR A 88 -14.80 18.80 30.57
C THR A 88 -14.40 19.89 31.56
N PRO A 89 -15.26 20.22 32.53
CA PRO A 89 -14.92 21.19 33.57
C PRO A 89 -13.89 20.64 34.54
N GLY A 90 -12.90 21.46 34.90
CA GLY A 90 -11.97 21.21 35.99
C GLY A 90 -12.58 21.54 37.36
N ALA A 91 -11.77 21.42 38.42
CA ALA A 91 -12.17 21.82 39.75
C ALA A 91 -12.37 23.35 39.83
N ILE A 92 -13.42 23.77 40.55
CA ILE A 92 -13.63 25.18 40.88
C ILE A 92 -12.71 25.54 42.04
N THR A 93 -11.90 26.58 41.87
CA THR A 93 -10.96 27.10 42.87
C THR A 93 -11.22 28.59 43.12
N ALA A 94 -10.46 29.18 44.05
CA ALA A 94 -10.52 30.62 44.29
C ALA A 94 -9.99 31.46 43.10
N ASP A 95 -9.18 30.87 42.24
CA ASP A 95 -8.60 31.53 41.07
C ASP A 95 -9.46 31.36 39.81
N GLY A 96 -10.47 30.48 39.88
CA GLY A 96 -11.40 30.20 38.78
C GLY A 96 -11.56 28.71 38.52
N GLN A 97 -12.01 28.38 37.32
CA GLN A 97 -12.24 27.05 36.81
C GLN A 97 -11.63 26.92 35.42
N THR A 98 -10.85 25.85 35.22
CA THR A 98 -10.35 25.48 33.89
C THR A 98 -11.40 24.70 33.13
N MET A 99 -11.52 24.93 31.83
CA MET A 99 -12.36 24.15 30.91
C MET A 99 -11.48 23.49 29.85
N ASN A 100 -11.59 22.17 29.69
CA ASN A 100 -10.96 21.45 28.59
C ASN A 100 -11.98 21.20 27.48
N TRP A 101 -11.75 21.79 26.32
CA TRP A 101 -12.61 21.66 25.14
C TRP A 101 -11.97 20.71 24.15
N THR A 102 -12.71 19.71 23.70
CA THR A 102 -12.25 18.75 22.69
C THR A 102 -13.17 18.78 21.49
N PHE A 103 -12.60 18.81 20.29
CA PHE A 103 -13.36 18.87 19.04
C PHE A 103 -12.49 18.44 17.86
N SER A 104 -13.12 18.10 16.74
CA SER A 104 -12.45 17.80 15.46
C SER A 104 -13.00 18.71 14.37
N LEU A 105 -12.16 19.14 13.43
CA LEU A 105 -12.59 20.00 12.31
C LEU A 105 -13.07 19.17 11.13
N ASN A 106 -14.05 19.67 10.39
CA ASN A 106 -14.56 19.06 9.16
C ASN A 106 -13.57 19.19 7.99
N GLY A 107 -13.75 18.40 6.93
CA GLY A 107 -12.94 18.42 5.70
C GLY A 107 -13.10 19.70 4.90
N ALA A 108 -14.36 20.13 4.71
CA ALA A 108 -14.72 21.31 3.93
C ALA A 108 -14.71 22.57 4.81
N LEU A 109 -13.54 23.19 4.96
CA LEU A 109 -13.39 24.45 5.71
C LEU A 109 -13.30 25.66 4.76
N PRO A 110 -13.94 26.81 5.09
CA PRO A 110 -13.97 27.98 4.20
C PRO A 110 -12.59 28.60 3.91
N THR A 111 -11.65 28.49 4.85
CA THR A 111 -10.31 29.06 4.75
C THR A 111 -9.25 28.11 5.31
N SER A 112 -7.97 28.47 5.17
CA SER A 112 -6.83 27.70 5.67
C SER A 112 -6.32 28.13 7.04
N HIS A 113 -7.01 29.06 7.72
CA HIS A 113 -6.61 29.55 9.04
C HIS A 113 -7.82 29.73 9.94
N MET A 114 -7.61 29.61 11.25
CA MET A 114 -8.64 29.74 12.26
C MET A 114 -8.16 30.65 13.39
N LYS A 115 -9.10 31.40 13.97
CA LYS A 115 -8.86 32.21 15.15
C LYS A 115 -9.75 31.78 16.30
N PHE A 116 -9.19 31.83 17.50
CA PHE A 116 -9.86 31.42 18.72
C PHE A 116 -10.21 32.62 19.60
N LYS A 117 -11.38 32.56 20.22
CA LYS A 117 -11.76 33.45 21.33
C LYS A 117 -12.32 32.63 22.48
N THR A 118 -12.17 33.15 23.68
CA THR A 118 -12.82 32.61 24.86
C THR A 118 -13.56 33.71 25.61
N SER A 119 -14.69 33.38 26.22
CA SER A 119 -15.49 34.31 26.99
C SER A 119 -16.02 33.70 28.28
N THR A 120 -16.18 34.56 29.28
CA THR A 120 -16.91 34.27 30.53
C THR A 120 -18.09 35.22 30.57
N HIS A 121 -19.30 34.66 30.62
CA HIS A 121 -20.55 35.40 30.78
C HIS A 121 -21.11 35.14 32.17
N ALA A 122 -20.94 36.09 33.07
CA ALA A 122 -21.40 36.03 34.46
C ALA A 122 -22.04 37.38 34.86
N GLU A 123 -21.61 38.00 35.96
CA GLU A 123 -22.05 39.35 36.34
C GLU A 123 -21.59 40.40 35.32
N ARG A 124 -20.40 40.20 34.75
CA ARG A 124 -19.88 40.92 33.58
C ARG A 124 -19.41 39.93 32.53
N ASN A 125 -19.45 40.39 31.29
CA ASN A 125 -18.95 39.62 30.16
C ASN A 125 -17.48 40.00 29.92
N THR A 126 -16.60 39.02 29.99
CA THR A 126 -15.19 39.16 29.63
C THR A 126 -14.90 38.28 28.43
N THR A 127 -14.26 38.85 27.41
CA THR A 127 -13.88 38.15 26.19
C THR A 127 -12.42 38.40 25.90
N TYR A 128 -11.69 37.32 25.57
CA TYR A 128 -10.32 37.38 25.11
C TYR A 128 -10.21 36.68 23.75
N VAL A 129 -9.70 37.41 22.75
CA VAL A 129 -9.40 36.85 21.43
C VAL A 129 -7.91 36.58 21.36
N HIS A 130 -7.53 35.34 21.05
CA HIS A 130 -6.13 34.98 20.93
C HIS A 130 -5.47 35.73 19.75
N ALA A 131 -4.22 36.15 19.92
CA ALA A 131 -3.51 36.93 18.90
C ALA A 131 -3.08 36.05 17.72
N ASP A 132 -2.58 34.85 18.03
CA ASP A 132 -2.05 33.92 17.03
C ASP A 132 -3.16 33.22 16.25
N LEU A 133 -2.81 32.82 15.02
CA LEU A 133 -3.66 32.06 14.12
C LEU A 133 -3.25 30.59 14.15
N THR A 134 -4.25 29.72 14.03
CA THR A 134 -4.06 28.29 13.83
C THR A 134 -4.15 28.00 12.34
N SER A 135 -3.10 27.46 11.74
CA SER A 135 -3.12 27.03 10.34
C SER A 135 -3.81 25.67 10.19
N ILE A 136 -4.59 25.52 9.13
CA ILE A 136 -5.21 24.27 8.73
C ILE A 136 -4.26 23.54 7.79
N ASP A 137 -3.74 22.42 8.26
CA ASP A 137 -2.82 21.57 7.52
C ASP A 137 -3.62 20.52 6.74
N ARG A 138 -3.42 20.50 5.43
CA ARG A 138 -4.15 19.66 4.48
C ARG A 138 -3.22 18.75 3.66
N ASP A 139 -1.96 18.64 4.09
CA ASP A 139 -0.98 17.82 3.39
C ASP A 139 -1.10 16.37 3.85
N VAL A 140 -1.41 15.46 2.93
CA VAL A 140 -1.69 14.04 3.20
C VAL A 140 -0.74 13.18 2.38
N SER A 141 -0.03 12.28 3.04
CA SER A 141 0.80 11.27 2.39
C SER A 141 0.00 10.00 2.18
N VAL A 142 0.04 9.44 0.97
CA VAL A 142 -0.50 8.11 0.63
C VAL A 142 0.66 7.21 0.22
N THR A 143 0.85 6.11 0.92
CA THR A 143 2.07 5.28 0.81
C THR A 143 1.72 3.81 0.65
N LEU A 144 2.41 3.14 -0.27
CA LEU A 144 2.46 1.68 -0.33
C LEU A 144 3.46 1.20 0.74
N LEU A 145 2.95 0.53 1.77
CA LEU A 145 3.77 0.06 2.89
C LEU A 145 4.44 -1.28 2.60
N GLN A 146 3.72 -2.17 1.91
CA GLN A 146 4.17 -3.53 1.64
C GLN A 146 3.41 -4.13 0.47
N VAL A 147 4.07 -5.02 -0.28
CA VAL A 147 3.45 -5.93 -1.23
C VAL A 147 3.77 -7.35 -0.79
N THR A 148 2.75 -8.20 -0.71
CA THR A 148 2.92 -9.64 -0.49
C THR A 148 2.32 -10.43 -1.65
N ALA A 149 2.80 -11.66 -1.82
CA ALA A 149 2.35 -12.57 -2.87
C ALA A 149 2.00 -13.95 -2.30
N ASP A 150 1.08 -14.66 -2.96
CA ASP A 150 0.75 -16.05 -2.63
C ASP A 150 1.80 -17.07 -3.12
N ALA A 151 2.73 -16.62 -3.96
CA ALA A 151 3.93 -17.32 -4.36
C ALA A 151 5.12 -16.35 -4.32
N SER A 152 6.26 -16.79 -3.79
CA SER A 152 7.52 -16.03 -3.75
C SER A 152 8.70 -17.00 -3.85
N SER A 153 9.73 -16.57 -4.58
CA SER A 153 11.02 -17.24 -4.69
C SER A 153 11.96 -16.93 -3.52
N GLN A 154 11.63 -15.96 -2.64
CA GLN A 154 12.41 -15.66 -1.43
C GLN A 154 12.13 -16.64 -0.28
N GLY A 155 11.06 -17.43 -0.38
CA GLY A 155 10.69 -18.44 0.62
C GLY A 155 9.83 -17.92 1.78
N ASP A 156 9.36 -16.67 1.71
CA ASP A 156 8.26 -16.14 2.52
C ASP A 156 7.15 -15.57 1.62
N GLU A 157 6.33 -14.62 2.08
CA GLU A 157 5.27 -14.00 1.27
C GLU A 157 5.68 -12.61 0.74
N SER A 158 6.89 -12.14 1.04
CA SER A 158 7.34 -10.80 0.60
C SER A 158 7.67 -10.79 -0.89
N VAL A 159 7.50 -9.63 -1.52
CA VAL A 159 7.92 -9.40 -2.90
C VAL A 159 9.09 -8.43 -2.89
N GLU A 160 10.26 -8.93 -3.27
CA GLU A 160 11.48 -8.14 -3.32
C GLU A 160 11.77 -7.62 -4.74
N PRO A 161 12.49 -6.48 -4.88
CA PRO A 161 12.89 -5.98 -6.18
C PRO A 161 13.71 -7.00 -6.99
N GLY A 162 13.31 -7.24 -8.24
CA GLY A 162 13.96 -8.17 -9.16
C GLY A 162 13.65 -9.66 -8.91
N GLU A 163 12.77 -9.96 -7.97
CA GLU A 163 12.32 -11.33 -7.71
C GLU A 163 11.57 -11.93 -8.90
N VAL A 164 11.62 -13.26 -9.09
CA VAL A 164 10.81 -13.96 -10.10
C VAL A 164 9.57 -14.57 -9.46
N LEU A 165 8.40 -14.16 -9.94
CA LEU A 165 7.09 -14.69 -9.52
C LEU A 165 6.41 -15.44 -10.67
N PRO A 166 5.62 -16.49 -10.39
CA PRO A 166 4.80 -17.14 -11.41
C PRO A 166 3.78 -16.19 -12.06
N GLY A 167 3.31 -16.53 -13.26
CA GLY A 167 2.13 -15.90 -13.84
C GLY A 167 0.90 -16.05 -12.95
N ASN A 168 -0.01 -15.06 -13.01
CA ASN A 168 -1.25 -15.03 -12.22
C ASN A 168 -1.06 -15.05 -10.69
N THR A 169 0.15 -14.73 -10.21
CA THR A 169 0.43 -14.53 -8.78
C THR A 169 -0.50 -13.45 -8.22
N ALA A 170 -1.17 -13.73 -7.11
CA ALA A 170 -2.05 -12.81 -6.43
C ALA A 170 -1.22 -11.87 -5.53
N LEU A 171 -1.22 -10.59 -5.86
CA LEU A 171 -0.49 -9.55 -5.11
C LEU A 171 -1.45 -8.86 -4.14
N ASN A 172 -1.04 -8.74 -2.89
CA ASN A 172 -1.74 -8.01 -1.85
C ASN A 172 -0.93 -6.78 -1.44
N LEU A 173 -1.47 -5.60 -1.76
CA LEU A 173 -0.83 -4.31 -1.52
C LEU A 173 -1.41 -3.68 -0.27
N THR A 174 -0.53 -3.36 0.69
CA THR A 174 -0.89 -2.68 1.92
C THR A 174 -0.69 -1.18 1.74
N ILE A 175 -1.78 -0.41 1.67
CA ILE A 175 -1.76 1.04 1.40
C ILE A 175 -2.27 1.79 2.62
N ASP A 176 -1.53 2.82 3.05
CA ASP A 176 -1.89 3.68 4.19
C ASP A 176 -1.94 5.16 3.78
N HIS A 177 -2.69 5.95 4.51
CA HIS A 177 -2.86 7.39 4.29
C HIS A 177 -2.84 8.16 5.63
N ARG A 178 -2.03 9.22 5.70
CA ARG A 178 -1.80 10.00 6.92
C ARG A 178 -1.50 11.47 6.63
N PHE A 179 -1.84 12.35 7.56
CA PHE A 179 -1.36 13.73 7.52
C PHE A 179 0.17 13.77 7.60
N THR A 180 0.80 14.45 6.67
CA THR A 180 2.25 14.42 6.44
C THR A 180 3.02 14.96 7.64
N ASN A 181 2.54 16.04 8.26
CA ASN A 181 3.25 16.67 9.38
C ASN A 181 3.04 15.96 10.72
N SER A 182 1.83 15.45 10.99
CA SER A 182 1.47 14.90 12.31
C SER A 182 1.52 13.37 12.37
N GLY A 183 1.46 12.69 11.22
CA GLY A 183 1.29 11.24 11.13
C GLY A 183 -0.07 10.75 11.62
N LEU A 184 -1.02 11.65 11.88
CA LEU A 184 -2.39 11.30 12.26
C LEU A 184 -3.10 10.69 11.05
N ARG A 185 -3.88 9.62 11.30
CA ARG A 185 -4.77 9.07 10.27
C ARG A 185 -5.96 9.99 10.02
N LEU A 186 -6.44 9.95 8.80
CA LEU A 186 -7.67 10.62 8.41
C LEU A 186 -8.84 9.75 8.86
N LEU A 187 -9.82 10.35 9.54
CA LEU A 187 -11.01 9.68 10.08
C LEU A 187 -12.27 9.94 9.24
N GLY A 188 -12.15 10.72 8.17
CA GLY A 188 -13.22 10.99 7.20
C GLY A 188 -12.67 11.62 5.93
N GLY A 189 -13.54 11.77 4.92
CA GLY A 189 -13.24 12.25 3.57
C GLY A 189 -12.93 11.12 2.57
N ASN A 190 -12.70 11.46 1.30
CA ASN A 190 -12.56 10.49 0.21
C ASN A 190 -11.19 10.54 -0.48
N ILE A 191 -10.43 9.45 -0.41
CA ILE A 191 -9.24 9.20 -1.23
C ILE A 191 -9.52 7.98 -2.08
N GLU A 192 -9.34 8.11 -3.39
CA GLU A 192 -9.42 6.99 -4.32
C GLU A 192 -8.03 6.66 -4.85
N CYS A 193 -7.73 5.38 -4.98
CA CYS A 193 -6.49 4.87 -5.54
C CYS A 193 -6.75 4.05 -6.79
N ARG A 194 -5.73 3.94 -7.64
CA ARG A 194 -5.69 3.04 -8.80
C ARG A 194 -4.31 2.40 -8.89
N LEU A 195 -4.28 1.08 -9.05
CA LEU A 195 -3.06 0.31 -9.22
C LEU A 195 -2.71 0.22 -10.70
N HIS A 196 -1.42 0.19 -11.00
CA HIS A 196 -0.86 0.07 -12.34
C HIS A 196 0.17 -1.05 -12.38
N LEU A 197 0.04 -1.90 -13.40
CA LEU A 197 0.91 -3.01 -13.73
C LEU A 197 1.43 -2.77 -15.14
N ASP A 198 2.63 -2.23 -15.27
CA ASP A 198 3.28 -1.98 -16.55
C ASP A 198 4.36 -3.03 -16.79
N MET A 199 4.10 -3.95 -17.72
CA MET A 199 5.01 -5.06 -18.02
C MET A 199 5.75 -4.83 -19.34
N GLU A 200 7.08 -4.91 -19.30
CA GLU A 200 7.91 -5.07 -20.48
C GLU A 200 8.15 -6.57 -20.71
N THR A 201 7.53 -7.16 -21.74
CA THR A 201 7.58 -8.60 -22.00
C THR A 201 8.93 -9.00 -22.58
N TYR A 202 9.35 -10.25 -22.39
CA TYR A 202 10.52 -10.78 -23.11
C TYR A 202 10.23 -11.08 -24.59
N ASP A 203 8.96 -11.12 -24.99
CA ASP A 203 8.57 -11.19 -26.39
C ASP A 203 8.94 -9.93 -27.16
N GLU A 204 9.42 -10.13 -28.38
CA GLU A 204 9.75 -9.07 -29.33
C GLU A 204 8.71 -8.97 -30.45
N ASP A 205 8.50 -7.77 -30.95
CA ASP A 205 7.67 -7.51 -32.12
C ASP A 205 8.40 -7.81 -33.44
N ALA A 206 7.77 -7.48 -34.58
CA ALA A 206 8.33 -7.76 -35.91
C ALA A 206 9.62 -6.99 -36.23
N ILE A 207 9.98 -5.97 -35.44
CA ILE A 207 11.21 -5.18 -35.60
C ILE A 207 12.25 -5.48 -34.50
N GLY A 208 11.97 -6.43 -33.60
CA GLY A 208 12.88 -6.86 -32.54
C GLY A 208 12.82 -5.99 -31.28
N GLU A 209 11.72 -5.27 -31.05
CA GLU A 209 11.53 -4.46 -29.84
C GLU A 209 10.62 -5.19 -28.83
N ARG A 210 10.94 -5.10 -27.53
CA ARG A 210 10.12 -5.69 -26.45
C ARG A 210 8.72 -5.09 -26.44
N ILE A 211 7.72 -5.94 -26.23
CA ILE A 211 6.31 -5.52 -26.20
C ILE A 211 5.93 -5.03 -24.80
N TRP A 212 5.14 -3.96 -24.72
CA TRP A 212 4.59 -3.47 -23.45
C TRP A 212 3.15 -3.95 -23.23
N SER A 213 2.87 -4.48 -22.04
CA SER A 213 1.55 -4.91 -21.59
C SER A 213 1.20 -4.19 -20.30
N ASN A 214 0.31 -3.20 -20.41
CA ASN A 214 -0.04 -2.32 -19.31
C ASN A 214 -1.49 -2.56 -18.87
N GLN A 215 -1.69 -2.73 -17.56
CA GLN A 215 -2.99 -2.90 -16.96
C GLN A 215 -3.17 -1.95 -15.78
N SER A 216 -4.36 -1.41 -15.63
CA SER A 216 -4.72 -0.60 -14.46
C SER A 216 -5.97 -1.17 -13.81
N SER A 217 -6.06 -1.09 -12.49
CA SER A 217 -7.30 -1.38 -11.78
C SER A 217 -8.37 -0.32 -12.07
N GLU A 218 -9.62 -0.62 -11.72
CA GLU A 218 -10.59 0.44 -11.48
C GLU A 218 -10.17 1.28 -10.27
N TRP A 219 -10.73 2.49 -10.17
CA TRP A 219 -10.56 3.31 -8.96
C TRP A 219 -11.28 2.67 -7.78
N PHE A 220 -10.61 2.59 -6.63
CA PHE A 220 -11.19 2.11 -5.37
C PHE A 220 -10.92 3.11 -4.25
N THR A 221 -11.83 3.18 -3.28
CA THR A 221 -11.74 4.12 -2.16
C THR A 221 -10.92 3.54 -1.01
N LEU A 222 -10.00 4.32 -0.46
CA LEU A 222 -9.33 3.98 0.79
C LEU A 222 -10.28 4.23 1.98
N PRO A 223 -10.43 3.26 2.90
CA PRO A 223 -11.31 3.39 4.05
C PRO A 223 -10.72 4.36 5.08
N ALA A 224 -11.56 5.27 5.58
CA ALA A 224 -11.13 6.20 6.62
C ALA A 224 -10.70 5.48 7.91
N GLY A 225 -9.62 5.95 8.51
CA GLY A 225 -9.09 5.51 9.80
C GLY A 225 -8.40 4.15 9.78
N GLN A 226 -8.30 3.50 8.62
CA GLN A 226 -7.80 2.14 8.47
C GLN A 226 -6.78 2.03 7.33
N ILE A 227 -6.00 0.95 7.36
CA ILE A 227 -5.10 0.57 6.28
C ILE A 227 -5.92 -0.25 5.27
N GLU A 228 -5.66 -0.07 3.97
CA GLU A 228 -6.30 -0.83 2.92
C GLU A 228 -5.41 -1.96 2.42
N HIS A 229 -6.04 -3.09 2.08
CA HIS A 229 -5.39 -4.24 1.45
C HIS A 229 -6.02 -4.46 0.06
N ALA A 230 -5.34 -3.97 -0.97
CA ALA A 230 -5.80 -4.06 -2.34
C ALA A 230 -5.22 -5.29 -3.03
N LEU A 231 -6.08 -6.07 -3.70
CA LEU A 231 -5.68 -7.29 -4.41
C LEU A 231 -5.61 -7.03 -5.92
N VAL A 232 -4.53 -7.50 -6.56
CA VAL A 232 -4.38 -7.51 -8.01
C VAL A 232 -3.60 -8.74 -8.44
N ASN A 233 -3.96 -9.36 -9.55
CA ASN A 233 -3.21 -10.49 -10.09
C ASN A 233 -2.20 -10.01 -11.13
N ALA A 234 -1.00 -10.58 -11.09
CA ALA A 234 -0.06 -10.45 -12.19
C ALA A 234 -0.61 -11.09 -13.49
N PRO A 235 -0.15 -10.68 -14.68
CA PRO A 235 -0.53 -11.33 -15.93
C PRO A 235 -0.27 -12.85 -15.92
N GLU A 236 -1.20 -13.64 -16.45
CA GLU A 236 -1.14 -15.11 -16.38
C GLU A 236 -0.19 -15.74 -17.40
N SER A 237 -0.20 -15.25 -18.65
CA SER A 237 0.47 -15.91 -19.78
C SER A 237 1.46 -14.99 -20.48
N LEU A 238 2.16 -14.16 -19.70
CA LEU A 238 3.23 -13.29 -20.19
C LEU A 238 4.42 -13.39 -19.24
N SER A 239 5.63 -13.42 -19.81
CA SER A 239 6.86 -13.32 -19.04
C SER A 239 7.56 -12.00 -19.33
N GLY A 240 8.05 -11.32 -18.30
CA GLY A 240 8.60 -9.97 -18.46
C GLY A 240 8.97 -9.30 -17.14
N GLU A 241 9.53 -8.10 -17.26
CA GLU A 241 9.78 -7.20 -16.13
C GLU A 241 8.51 -6.39 -15.86
N LEU A 242 7.97 -6.48 -14.65
CA LEU A 242 6.76 -5.82 -14.22
C LEU A 242 7.07 -4.67 -13.28
N ASN A 243 6.53 -3.49 -13.59
CA ASN A 243 6.54 -2.33 -12.71
C ASN A 243 5.16 -2.18 -12.07
N LEU A 244 5.11 -2.36 -10.75
CA LEU A 244 3.93 -2.13 -9.94
C LEU A 244 4.03 -0.75 -9.28
N TRP A 245 3.06 0.12 -9.54
CA TRP A 245 2.93 1.40 -8.86
C TRP A 245 1.45 1.76 -8.68
N PHE A 246 1.17 2.82 -7.94
CA PHE A 246 -0.19 3.29 -7.75
C PHE A 246 -0.25 4.81 -7.81
N GLU A 247 -1.43 5.32 -8.10
CA GLU A 247 -1.76 6.73 -7.98
C GLU A 247 -2.95 6.92 -7.05
N ALA A 248 -3.09 8.13 -6.51
CA ALA A 248 -4.22 8.51 -5.68
C ALA A 248 -4.78 9.86 -6.10
N ARG A 249 -6.08 10.03 -5.90
CA ARG A 249 -6.81 11.28 -6.08
C ARG A 249 -7.79 11.49 -4.94
N THR A 250 -8.21 12.73 -4.75
CA THR A 250 -9.21 13.08 -3.75
C THR A 250 -10.17 14.13 -4.31
N SER A 251 -11.42 14.09 -3.83
CA SER A 251 -12.38 15.18 -4.05
C SER A 251 -12.34 16.23 -2.93
N GLU A 252 -11.56 15.99 -1.89
CA GLU A 252 -11.38 16.90 -0.76
C GLU A 252 -10.37 18.00 -1.11
N ASP A 253 -10.35 19.07 -0.31
CA ASP A 253 -9.35 20.15 -0.42
C ASP A 253 -7.98 19.73 0.18
N TRP A 254 -7.52 18.50 -0.08
CA TRP A 254 -6.24 18.01 0.43
C TRP A 254 -5.15 18.01 -0.64
N ASN A 255 -3.93 18.29 -0.21
CA ASN A 255 -2.74 18.15 -1.04
C ASN A 255 -2.19 16.72 -0.84
N LEU A 256 -2.42 15.85 -1.81
CA LEU A 256 -1.90 14.48 -1.75
C LEU A 256 -0.43 14.43 -2.17
N SER A 257 0.40 13.84 -1.33
CA SER A 257 1.75 13.37 -1.66
C SER A 257 1.69 11.85 -1.79
N VAL A 258 1.86 11.35 -3.01
CA VAL A 258 1.79 9.92 -3.32
C VAL A 258 3.19 9.46 -3.70
N ASP A 259 3.65 8.35 -3.12
CA ASP A 259 4.88 7.71 -3.60
C ASP A 259 4.57 6.95 -4.90
N THR A 260 5.11 7.45 -6.00
CA THR A 260 4.94 6.87 -7.34
C THR A 260 6.16 6.03 -7.75
N THR A 261 7.06 5.69 -6.83
CA THR A 261 8.21 4.84 -7.12
C THR A 261 7.71 3.42 -7.41
N PRO A 262 7.96 2.86 -8.60
CA PRO A 262 7.50 1.53 -8.93
C PRO A 262 8.32 0.46 -8.19
N LEU A 263 7.63 -0.58 -7.72
CA LEU A 263 8.24 -1.84 -7.33
C LEU A 263 8.42 -2.70 -8.58
N THR A 264 9.67 -3.03 -8.91
CA THR A 264 10.00 -3.80 -10.12
C THR A 264 10.34 -5.24 -9.76
N PHE A 265 9.70 -6.21 -10.41
CA PHE A 265 9.98 -7.65 -10.28
C PHE A 265 9.67 -8.36 -11.59
N ILE A 266 9.98 -9.64 -11.70
CA ILE A 266 9.87 -10.43 -12.94
C ILE A 266 8.68 -11.37 -12.82
N ILE A 267 7.86 -11.44 -13.87
CA ILE A 267 6.83 -12.47 -14.02
C ILE A 267 7.35 -13.56 -14.95
N ASN A 268 7.19 -14.82 -14.53
CA ASN A 268 7.35 -16.01 -15.35
C ASN A 268 5.96 -16.66 -15.57
N GLY A 269 5.19 -16.12 -16.52
CA GLY A 269 3.87 -16.62 -16.86
C GLY A 269 3.87 -17.73 -17.91
N GLU A 270 4.97 -17.89 -18.62
CA GLU A 270 5.16 -18.95 -19.60
C GLU A 270 6.05 -20.06 -19.04
N GLY A 271 5.73 -21.30 -19.40
CA GLY A 271 6.60 -22.43 -19.08
C GLY A 271 7.81 -22.51 -20.01
N PRO A 272 8.75 -23.42 -19.71
CA PRO A 272 9.97 -23.55 -20.48
C PRO A 272 9.68 -23.98 -21.92
N THR A 273 10.27 -23.26 -22.88
CA THR A 273 10.14 -23.56 -24.31
C THR A 273 11.40 -24.23 -24.82
N LEU A 274 11.28 -25.43 -25.40
CA LEU A 274 12.40 -26.11 -26.05
C LEU A 274 12.76 -25.40 -27.36
N LEU A 275 14.01 -24.95 -27.48
CA LEU A 275 14.56 -24.26 -28.64
C LEU A 275 15.28 -25.20 -29.59
N ASP A 276 16.13 -26.08 -29.05
CA ASP A 276 16.99 -26.96 -29.86
C ASP A 276 17.36 -28.25 -29.09
N VAL A 277 17.73 -29.29 -29.85
CA VAL A 277 18.23 -30.57 -29.31
C VAL A 277 19.42 -31.04 -30.13
N SER A 278 20.49 -31.44 -29.43
CA SER A 278 21.70 -31.99 -30.05
C SER A 278 22.10 -33.31 -29.40
N PRO A 279 22.32 -34.41 -30.14
CA PRO A 279 22.13 -34.54 -31.59
C PRO A 279 20.65 -34.42 -32.00
N GLU A 280 20.40 -34.06 -33.27
CA GLU A 280 19.04 -33.98 -33.82
C GLU A 280 18.31 -35.32 -33.70
N LEU A 281 16.98 -35.27 -33.65
CA LEU A 281 16.15 -36.47 -33.70
C LEU A 281 16.53 -37.33 -34.92
N ASP A 282 16.66 -38.63 -34.72
CA ASP A 282 17.08 -39.62 -35.73
C ASP A 282 18.51 -39.46 -36.28
N ALA A 283 19.33 -38.53 -35.77
CA ALA A 283 20.75 -38.44 -36.12
C ALA A 283 21.63 -39.50 -35.43
N TYR A 284 21.00 -40.57 -34.93
CA TYR A 284 21.63 -41.62 -34.13
C TYR A 284 22.68 -42.40 -34.93
N THR A 285 23.91 -42.43 -34.40
CA THR A 285 24.95 -43.40 -34.77
C THR A 285 25.47 -44.09 -33.50
N ASN A 286 25.55 -45.41 -33.46
CA ASN A 286 26.04 -46.11 -32.26
C ASN A 286 27.58 -46.16 -32.28
N GLU A 287 28.22 -45.02 -32.00
CA GLU A 287 29.67 -44.85 -32.20
C GLU A 287 30.42 -44.38 -30.94
N GLU A 288 29.72 -43.87 -29.92
CA GLU A 288 30.33 -43.14 -28.80
C GLU A 288 29.87 -43.66 -27.43
N VAL A 289 30.82 -44.06 -26.58
CA VAL A 289 30.55 -44.68 -25.26
C VAL A 289 29.87 -43.72 -24.26
N TYR A 290 30.03 -42.41 -24.46
CA TYR A 290 29.48 -41.36 -23.61
C TYR A 290 28.96 -40.22 -24.48
N ARG A 291 27.78 -40.40 -25.07
CA ARG A 291 27.10 -39.36 -25.82
C ARG A 291 26.52 -38.32 -24.88
N THR A 292 26.71 -37.05 -25.19
CA THR A 292 25.98 -35.96 -24.53
C THR A 292 24.78 -35.59 -25.40
N VAL A 293 23.59 -35.69 -24.82
CA VAL A 293 22.35 -35.15 -25.40
C VAL A 293 22.10 -33.81 -24.72
N SER A 294 22.06 -32.75 -25.50
CA SER A 294 21.92 -31.36 -25.05
C SER A 294 20.54 -30.86 -25.47
N PHE A 295 19.81 -30.28 -24.53
CA PHE A 295 18.53 -29.62 -24.77
C PHE A 295 18.69 -28.14 -24.45
N ASP A 296 18.37 -27.27 -25.39
CA ASP A 296 18.34 -25.83 -25.16
C ASP A 296 16.91 -25.38 -24.91
N PHE A 297 16.67 -24.70 -23.80
CA PHE A 297 15.39 -24.12 -23.42
C PHE A 297 15.48 -22.61 -23.30
N HIS A 298 14.36 -21.94 -23.53
CA HIS A 298 14.11 -20.58 -23.05
C HIS A 298 13.18 -20.65 -21.84
N ASP A 299 13.60 -20.13 -20.70
CA ASP A 299 12.77 -20.00 -19.51
C ASP A 299 13.28 -18.89 -18.58
N VAL A 300 12.36 -18.14 -17.99
CA VAL A 300 12.68 -17.00 -17.09
C VAL A 300 12.80 -17.44 -15.64
N GLY A 301 11.96 -18.39 -15.19
CA GLY A 301 12.00 -18.93 -13.83
C GLY A 301 13.18 -19.88 -13.59
N GLY A 302 13.65 -20.51 -14.66
CA GLY A 302 14.82 -21.35 -14.70
C GLY A 302 14.64 -22.76 -14.18
N PHE A 303 15.77 -23.46 -14.10
CA PHE A 303 15.84 -24.83 -13.60
C PHE A 303 16.84 -24.94 -12.46
N SER A 304 16.55 -25.82 -11.51
CA SER A 304 17.49 -26.24 -10.48
C SER A 304 17.54 -27.76 -10.39
N ASN A 305 18.50 -28.29 -9.64
CA ASN A 305 18.59 -29.74 -9.40
C ASN A 305 17.40 -30.27 -8.58
N GLU A 306 16.67 -29.39 -7.89
CA GLU A 306 15.46 -29.70 -7.15
C GLU A 306 14.20 -29.65 -8.01
N THR A 307 14.17 -28.81 -9.06
CA THR A 307 12.98 -28.62 -9.91
C THR A 307 13.01 -29.39 -11.21
N LEU A 308 14.19 -29.85 -11.66
CA LEU A 308 14.37 -30.60 -12.89
C LEU A 308 14.77 -32.05 -12.63
N THR A 309 14.22 -32.98 -13.41
CA THR A 309 14.65 -34.39 -13.42
C THR A 309 14.74 -34.89 -14.85
N ALA A 310 15.86 -35.50 -15.20
CA ALA A 310 16.07 -36.11 -16.50
C ALA A 310 15.84 -37.63 -16.43
N TYR A 311 15.29 -38.19 -17.50
CA TYR A 311 15.09 -39.62 -17.65
C TYR A 311 15.63 -40.07 -19.01
N THR A 312 16.14 -41.29 -19.07
CA THR A 312 16.63 -41.93 -20.30
C THR A 312 16.02 -43.32 -20.42
N TRP A 313 15.76 -43.73 -21.65
CA TRP A 313 15.41 -45.11 -21.98
C TRP A 313 16.34 -45.58 -23.09
N LEU A 314 16.91 -46.76 -22.91
CA LEU A 314 17.79 -47.42 -23.86
C LEU A 314 17.28 -48.83 -24.09
N GLU A 315 16.94 -49.18 -25.33
CA GLU A 315 16.35 -50.46 -25.70
C GLU A 315 17.12 -51.66 -25.10
N GLY A 316 18.43 -51.75 -25.31
CA GLY A 316 19.26 -52.85 -24.82
C GLY A 316 19.41 -52.93 -23.30
N ARG A 317 19.03 -51.88 -22.55
CA ARG A 317 19.10 -51.82 -21.08
C ARG A 317 17.74 -51.95 -20.40
N ASP A 318 16.76 -51.24 -20.94
CA ASP A 318 15.53 -50.87 -20.23
C ASP A 318 14.29 -51.60 -20.76
N ASP A 319 14.34 -52.16 -21.98
CA ASP A 319 13.21 -52.83 -22.62
C ASP A 319 12.76 -54.10 -21.87
N GLY A 320 11.52 -54.12 -21.38
CA GLY A 320 10.95 -55.20 -20.57
C GLY A 320 11.36 -55.19 -19.10
N THR A 321 12.07 -54.15 -18.62
CA THR A 321 12.48 -54.05 -17.20
C THR A 321 11.31 -53.89 -16.23
N ASN A 322 10.15 -53.46 -16.72
CA ASN A 322 8.90 -53.40 -15.98
C ASN A 322 8.19 -54.77 -15.83
N GLY A 323 8.80 -55.87 -16.34
CA GLY A 323 8.23 -57.21 -16.35
C GLY A 323 7.36 -57.52 -17.58
N GLY A 324 7.31 -56.60 -18.55
CA GLY A 324 6.70 -56.77 -19.86
C GLY A 324 7.55 -57.61 -20.81
N ALA A 325 7.09 -57.73 -22.06
CA ALA A 325 7.89 -58.31 -23.13
C ALA A 325 8.86 -57.26 -23.66
N SER A 326 10.09 -57.65 -23.98
CA SER A 326 11.03 -56.78 -24.71
C SER A 326 10.53 -56.60 -26.14
N ASP A 327 9.86 -55.48 -26.39
CA ASP A 327 9.14 -55.18 -27.63
C ASP A 327 9.71 -53.98 -28.40
N GLY A 328 10.81 -53.40 -27.90
CA GLY A 328 11.48 -52.25 -28.49
C GLY A 328 10.68 -50.94 -28.37
N VAL A 329 9.62 -50.90 -27.54
CA VAL A 329 8.77 -49.72 -27.38
C VAL A 329 8.92 -49.15 -25.96
N PRO A 330 9.38 -47.90 -25.80
CA PRO A 330 9.59 -47.33 -24.48
C PRO A 330 8.30 -47.19 -23.68
N GLN A 331 8.28 -47.72 -22.46
CA GLN A 331 7.18 -47.57 -21.50
C GLN A 331 7.59 -46.72 -20.30
N ARG A 332 6.65 -45.94 -19.73
CA ARG A 332 6.95 -44.94 -18.69
C ARG A 332 7.70 -45.52 -17.49
N GLU A 333 7.36 -46.74 -17.10
CA GLU A 333 7.94 -47.45 -15.96
C GLU A 333 9.36 -47.99 -16.24
N GLU A 334 9.80 -48.00 -17.49
CA GLU A 334 11.13 -48.48 -17.90
C GLU A 334 12.18 -47.38 -17.89
N TYR A 335 11.75 -46.11 -18.00
CA TYR A 335 12.66 -44.96 -17.98
C TYR A 335 13.47 -44.90 -16.69
N GLN A 336 14.79 -44.79 -16.84
CA GLN A 336 15.71 -44.64 -15.73
C GLN A 336 16.09 -43.18 -15.56
N GLN A 337 16.13 -42.71 -14.31
CA GLN A 337 16.60 -41.37 -14.01
C GLN A 337 18.06 -41.22 -14.44
N ALA A 338 18.36 -40.11 -15.12
CA ALA A 338 19.69 -39.80 -15.62
C ALA A 338 20.28 -38.59 -14.89
N LEU A 339 21.61 -38.59 -14.80
CA LEU A 339 22.34 -37.40 -14.36
C LEU A 339 22.29 -36.36 -15.48
N PHE A 340 22.02 -35.13 -15.09
CA PHE A 340 22.07 -33.98 -16.00
C PHE A 340 22.97 -32.89 -15.42
N TYR A 341 23.43 -32.03 -16.31
CA TYR A 341 24.11 -30.79 -15.99
C TYR A 341 23.38 -29.66 -16.69
N SER A 342 22.97 -28.63 -15.96
CA SER A 342 22.40 -27.41 -16.54
C SER A 342 23.43 -26.29 -16.58
N HIS A 343 23.37 -25.50 -17.64
CA HIS A 343 24.09 -24.25 -17.81
C HIS A 343 23.10 -23.14 -18.19
N GLN A 344 23.30 -21.94 -17.67
CA GLN A 344 22.43 -20.80 -17.92
C GLN A 344 23.22 -19.64 -18.55
N GLU A 345 22.69 -19.08 -19.62
CA GLU A 345 23.12 -17.82 -20.22
C GLU A 345 21.90 -16.92 -20.43
N GLY A 346 21.69 -15.97 -19.53
CA GLY A 346 20.44 -15.17 -19.51
C GLY A 346 19.21 -16.04 -19.25
N ASN A 347 18.20 -15.94 -20.12
CA ASN A 347 17.00 -16.78 -20.07
C ASN A 347 17.15 -18.08 -20.89
N ARG A 348 18.35 -18.34 -21.45
CA ARG A 348 18.64 -19.58 -22.17
C ARG A 348 19.29 -20.59 -21.24
N TRP A 349 18.75 -21.80 -21.25
CA TRP A 349 19.16 -22.89 -20.39
C TRP A 349 19.55 -24.10 -21.22
N THR A 350 20.80 -24.53 -21.14
CA THR A 350 21.27 -25.77 -21.76
C THR A 350 21.28 -26.87 -20.72
N VAL A 351 20.54 -27.96 -20.97
CA VAL A 351 20.48 -29.16 -20.14
C VAL A 351 21.16 -30.30 -20.87
N ASN A 352 22.28 -30.76 -20.33
CA ASN A 352 23.07 -31.85 -20.88
C ASN A 352 22.83 -33.14 -20.10
N VAL A 353 22.46 -34.20 -20.79
CA VAL A 353 22.29 -35.55 -20.26
C VAL A 353 23.34 -36.45 -20.89
N THR A 354 24.12 -37.15 -20.07
CA THR A 354 25.07 -38.14 -20.57
C THR A 354 24.38 -39.49 -20.72
N VAL A 355 24.42 -40.02 -21.93
CA VAL A 355 23.84 -41.31 -22.31
C VAL A 355 24.97 -42.28 -22.67
N ASN A 356 24.89 -43.50 -22.14
CA ASN A 356 25.78 -44.60 -22.51
C ASN A 356 24.93 -45.68 -23.16
N ASP A 357 24.94 -45.71 -24.49
CA ASP A 357 24.17 -46.58 -25.36
C ASP A 357 24.97 -47.80 -25.86
N THR A 358 26.15 -48.09 -25.32
CA THR A 358 26.98 -49.25 -25.71
C THR A 358 26.32 -50.62 -25.53
N VAL A 359 25.22 -50.66 -24.79
CA VAL A 359 24.37 -51.84 -24.56
C VAL A 359 23.39 -52.08 -25.70
N ASN A 360 23.13 -51.08 -26.54
CA ASN A 360 22.35 -51.26 -27.76
C ASN A 360 23.24 -51.91 -28.82
N ASP A 361 22.70 -52.89 -29.53
CA ASP A 361 23.35 -53.41 -30.72
C ASP A 361 23.34 -52.32 -31.80
N ASP A 362 24.44 -52.20 -32.55
CA ASP A 362 24.46 -51.41 -33.78
C ASP A 362 23.36 -51.96 -34.71
N HIS A 363 22.25 -51.22 -34.84
CA HIS A 363 21.37 -51.37 -35.98
C HIS A 363 22.04 -50.79 -37.24
N GLN A 364 23.27 -51.21 -37.53
CA GLN A 364 23.84 -51.09 -38.85
C GLN A 364 23.08 -52.09 -39.73
N TRP A 365 22.19 -51.56 -40.57
CA TRP A 365 21.46 -52.22 -41.66
C TRP A 365 20.15 -52.94 -41.31
N GLY A 366 19.05 -52.20 -41.46
CA GLY A 366 17.74 -52.71 -41.86
C GLY A 366 17.24 -51.95 -43.08
#